data_AF-A0A3M5VCL2-F1
#
_entry.id   AF-A0A3M5VCL2-F1
#
_cell.length_a   1.000
_cell.length_b   1.000
_cell.length_c   1.000
_cell.angle_alpha   90.00
_cell.angle_beta   90.00
_cell.angle_gamma   90.00
#
_symmetry.space_group_name_H-M   'P 1'
#
loop_
_entity.id
_entity.type
_entity.pdbx_description
1 polymer ?
#
loop_
_entity_poly.entity_id
_entity_poly.type
_entity_poly.pdbx_seq_one_letter_code
_entity_poly.pdbx_strand_id
1 'polypeptide(L)'
;KSVVHADGVAQLPDENVAEAVQRLPGISVERDQGEGRFVSVRGLGPDLNSVTINGTLVPSPESERRAVALDVLPSELVQSLSVIKTLTPDMDANSLGGTVDVKSLSAFDHKGLFYTGSTEASYDKNTHQTSPKFSGAASNRFSLGD
;
A
#
# COMPACT_ATOMS: atom_id res chain seq x y z
N LYS A 1 5.75 15.12 -5.05
CA LYS A 1 4.83 14.05 -4.59
C LYS A 1 4.35 13.27 -5.81
N SER A 2 4.40 11.94 -5.78
CA SER A 2 3.82 11.08 -6.84
C SER A 2 2.70 10.26 -6.21
N VAL A 3 1.57 10.08 -6.90
CA VAL A 3 0.33 9.49 -6.32
C VAL A 3 -0.27 8.48 -7.29
N VAL A 4 -0.75 7.35 -6.75
CA VAL A 4 -1.63 6.39 -7.41
C VAL A 4 -2.91 6.30 -6.60
N HIS A 5 -4.06 6.39 -7.25
CA HIS A 5 -5.36 6.27 -6.58
C HIS A 5 -5.89 4.84 -6.67
N ALA A 6 -6.86 4.49 -5.82
CA ALA A 6 -7.54 3.19 -5.84
C ALA A 6 -7.98 2.76 -7.24
N ASP A 7 -8.48 3.67 -8.08
CA ASP A 7 -8.87 3.32 -9.46
C ASP A 7 -7.67 2.83 -10.29
N GLY A 8 -6.47 3.37 -10.06
CA GLY A 8 -5.25 2.94 -10.72
C GLY A 8 -4.61 1.70 -10.09
N VAL A 9 -4.86 1.45 -8.81
CA VAL A 9 -4.46 0.20 -8.12
C VAL A 9 -5.39 -0.95 -8.52
N ALA A 10 -6.70 -0.72 -8.55
CA ALA A 10 -7.74 -1.72 -8.83
C ALA A 10 -7.86 -2.09 -10.32
N GLN A 11 -7.38 -1.25 -11.24
CA GLN A 11 -7.36 -1.57 -12.67
C GLN A 11 -6.38 -2.70 -13.03
N LEU A 12 -5.48 -3.05 -12.12
CA LEU A 12 -4.40 -3.98 -12.38
C LEU A 12 -4.28 -4.93 -11.17
N PRO A 13 -3.88 -6.20 -11.39
CA PRO A 13 -3.85 -7.21 -10.34
C PRO A 13 -2.60 -7.03 -9.46
N ASP A 14 -2.54 -5.93 -8.71
CA ASP A 14 -1.56 -5.80 -7.63
C ASP A 14 -2.02 -6.65 -6.46
N GLU A 15 -1.22 -7.63 -6.04
CA GLU A 15 -1.56 -8.44 -4.87
C GLU A 15 -1.50 -7.63 -3.57
N ASN A 16 -0.56 -6.68 -3.50
CA ASN A 16 -0.26 -5.90 -2.30
C ASN A 16 0.20 -4.47 -2.61
N VAL A 17 0.43 -3.71 -1.55
CA VAL A 17 0.86 -2.31 -1.63
C VAL A 17 2.26 -2.13 -2.25
N ALA A 18 3.19 -3.05 -2.01
CA ALA A 18 4.53 -2.98 -2.56
C ALA A 18 4.51 -3.09 -4.10
N GLU A 19 3.69 -3.98 -4.65
CA GLU A 19 3.50 -4.12 -6.09
C GLU A 19 2.85 -2.87 -6.70
N ALA A 20 1.85 -2.30 -6.02
CA ALA A 20 1.17 -1.09 -6.49
C ALA A 20 2.08 0.13 -6.54
N VAL A 21 2.93 0.33 -5.51
CA VAL A 21 3.82 1.51 -5.44
C VAL A 21 4.95 1.47 -6.45
N GLN A 22 5.33 0.29 -6.95
CA GLN A 22 6.38 0.14 -7.96
C GLN A 22 6.03 0.86 -9.28
N ARG A 23 4.75 1.13 -9.52
CA ARG A 23 4.27 1.88 -10.70
C ARG A 23 4.69 3.35 -10.67
N LEU A 24 5.05 3.86 -9.50
CA LEU A 24 5.53 5.23 -9.36
C LEU A 24 6.98 5.35 -9.83
N PRO A 25 7.33 6.45 -10.52
CA PRO A 25 8.67 6.61 -11.06
C PRO A 25 9.72 6.72 -9.94
N GLY A 26 10.88 6.09 -10.14
CA GLY A 26 11.98 6.11 -9.18
C GLY A 26 11.69 5.31 -7.91
N ILE A 27 10.80 4.32 -7.99
CA ILE A 27 10.53 3.32 -6.97
C ILE A 27 11.02 1.97 -7.48
N SER A 28 11.64 1.20 -6.60
CA SER A 28 12.00 -0.20 -6.85
C SER A 28 11.59 -1.05 -5.65
N VAL A 29 11.26 -2.31 -5.91
CA VAL A 29 10.74 -3.23 -4.90
C VAL A 29 11.69 -4.40 -4.72
N GLU A 30 12.01 -4.70 -3.46
CA GLU A 30 12.66 -5.93 -3.07
C GLU A 30 11.60 -7.02 -2.92
N ARG A 31 11.82 -8.14 -3.62
CA ARG A 31 10.87 -9.25 -3.67
C ARG A 31 11.34 -10.36 -2.76
N ASP A 32 10.41 -10.96 -2.04
CA ASP A 32 10.59 -12.17 -1.25
C ASP A 32 9.68 -13.25 -1.81
N GLN A 33 10.24 -14.40 -2.19
CA GLN A 33 9.50 -15.50 -2.82
C GLN A 33 8.62 -15.11 -4.02
N GLY A 34 9.01 -14.05 -4.75
CA GLY A 34 8.30 -13.55 -5.93
C GLY A 34 7.32 -12.41 -5.66
N GLU A 35 6.99 -12.16 -4.40
CA GLU A 35 6.09 -11.10 -3.96
C GLU A 35 6.88 -9.86 -3.53
N GLY A 36 6.46 -8.68 -3.99
CA GLY A 36 7.03 -7.42 -3.54
C GLY A 36 6.79 -7.20 -2.06
N ARG A 37 7.86 -6.88 -1.32
CA ARG A 37 7.82 -6.83 0.15
C ARG A 37 8.36 -5.53 0.72
N PHE A 38 9.50 -5.05 0.22
CA PHE A 38 10.12 -3.81 0.70
C PHE A 38 10.35 -2.82 -0.44
N VAL A 39 10.33 -1.52 -0.13
CA VAL A 39 10.39 -0.47 -1.15
C VAL A 39 11.63 0.39 -0.97
N SER A 40 12.34 0.59 -2.08
CA SER A 40 13.45 1.54 -2.22
C SER A 40 13.01 2.75 -3.04
N VAL A 41 13.48 3.94 -2.65
CA VAL A 41 13.11 5.21 -3.26
C VAL A 41 14.36 5.88 -3.81
N ARG A 42 14.39 6.14 -5.13
CA ARG A 42 15.54 6.75 -5.83
C ARG A 42 16.88 6.03 -5.57
N GLY A 43 16.84 4.70 -5.46
CA GLY A 43 18.02 3.87 -5.20
C GLY A 43 18.47 3.85 -3.73
N LEU A 44 17.79 4.57 -2.83
CA LEU A 44 18.03 4.48 -1.39
C LEU A 44 17.32 3.26 -0.82
N GLY A 45 18.06 2.46 -0.06
CA GLY A 45 17.61 1.17 0.46
C GLY A 45 16.36 1.27 1.35
N PRO A 46 15.61 0.17 1.53
CA PRO A 46 14.33 0.19 2.24
C PRO A 46 14.39 0.71 3.68
N ASP A 47 15.49 0.46 4.39
CA ASP A 47 15.70 0.95 5.76
C ASP A 47 15.82 2.47 5.89
N LEU A 48 15.97 3.17 4.76
CA LEU A 48 16.10 4.63 4.69
C LEU A 48 14.78 5.31 4.31
N ASN A 49 13.71 4.54 4.12
CA ASN A 49 12.39 5.02 3.80
C ASN A 49 11.46 4.85 5.00
N SER A 50 10.41 5.68 5.09
CA SER A 50 9.36 5.51 6.09
C SER A 50 8.04 5.16 5.42
N VAL A 51 7.16 4.50 6.16
CA VAL A 51 5.81 4.16 5.71
C VAL A 51 4.81 4.68 6.70
N THR A 52 3.77 5.36 6.21
CA THR A 52 2.63 5.81 6.99
C THR A 52 1.35 5.17 6.48
N ILE A 53 0.45 4.78 7.39
CA ILE A 53 -0.92 4.40 7.07
C ILE A 53 -1.84 5.39 7.75
N ASN A 54 -2.65 6.12 6.97
CA ASN A 54 -3.56 7.15 7.46
C ASN A 54 -2.86 8.16 8.40
N GLY A 55 -1.62 8.54 8.06
CA GLY A 55 -0.79 9.45 8.85
C GLY A 55 -0.09 8.82 10.08
N THR A 56 -0.32 7.54 10.37
CA THR A 56 0.35 6.83 11.47
C THR A 56 1.58 6.09 10.96
N LEU A 57 2.73 6.27 11.63
CA LEU A 57 3.97 5.57 11.29
C LEU A 57 3.83 4.06 11.52
N VAL A 58 4.22 3.27 10.52
CA VAL A 58 4.21 1.81 10.59
C VAL A 58 5.61 1.31 10.99
N PRO A 59 5.74 0.46 12.02
CA PRO A 59 7.02 -0.13 12.38
C PRO A 59 7.40 -1.30 11.47
N SER A 60 8.68 -1.61 11.41
CA SER A 60 9.17 -2.85 10.82
C SER A 60 8.67 -4.05 11.63
N PRO A 61 8.19 -5.13 10.98
CA PRO A 61 7.90 -6.39 11.66
C PRO A 61 9.17 -7.19 11.99
N GLU A 62 10.34 -6.81 11.47
CA GLU A 62 11.62 -7.50 11.63
C GLU A 62 12.53 -6.76 12.62
N SER A 63 13.10 -7.47 13.59
CA SER A 63 13.86 -6.87 14.71
C SER A 63 15.19 -6.23 14.31
N GLU A 64 15.80 -6.65 13.20
CA GLU A 64 17.12 -6.17 12.75
C GLU A 64 17.03 -5.14 11.61
N ARG A 65 15.83 -4.81 11.14
CA ARG A 65 15.61 -3.90 10.01
C ARG A 65 14.63 -2.80 10.34
N ARG A 66 14.77 -1.67 9.66
CA ARG A 66 13.82 -0.54 9.71
C ARG A 66 12.81 -0.60 8.57
N ALA A 67 13.11 -1.38 7.53
CA ALA A 67 12.26 -1.59 6.38
C ALA A 67 10.88 -2.14 6.79
N VAL A 68 9.83 -1.41 6.41
CA VAL A 68 8.45 -1.83 6.64
C VAL A 68 8.03 -2.80 5.54
N ALA A 69 7.49 -3.95 5.94
CA ALA A 69 6.94 -4.93 5.01
C ALA A 69 5.58 -4.42 4.50
N LEU A 70 5.46 -4.23 3.18
CA LEU A 70 4.28 -3.68 2.51
C LEU A 70 3.41 -4.76 1.85
N ASP A 71 3.89 -6.00 1.82
CA ASP A 71 3.14 -7.22 1.46
C ASP A 71 1.97 -7.49 2.41
N VAL A 72 2.09 -7.09 3.68
CA VAL A 72 1.04 -7.27 4.70
C VAL A 72 -0.22 -6.44 4.45
N LEU A 73 -0.16 -5.46 3.53
CA LEU A 73 -1.28 -4.60 3.18
C LEU A 73 -1.87 -5.03 1.83
N PRO A 74 -3.08 -5.60 1.81
CA PRO A 74 -3.77 -5.90 0.57
C PRO A 74 -4.05 -4.62 -0.22
N SER A 75 -3.85 -4.67 -1.53
CA SER A 75 -4.05 -3.53 -2.43
C SER A 75 -5.52 -3.08 -2.45
N GLU A 76 -6.46 -4.00 -2.22
CA GLU A 76 -7.90 -3.78 -2.25
C GLU A 76 -8.40 -2.93 -1.08
N LEU A 77 -7.61 -2.83 -0.01
CA LEU A 77 -7.91 -1.98 1.14
C LEU A 77 -7.34 -0.57 1.00
N VAL A 78 -6.65 -0.26 -0.11
CA VAL A 78 -5.99 1.03 -0.33
C VAL A 78 -6.86 1.96 -1.16
N GLN A 79 -7.21 3.10 -0.57
CA GLN A 79 -7.90 4.21 -1.24
C GLN A 79 -6.94 5.04 -2.11
N SER A 80 -5.73 5.29 -1.60
CA SER A 80 -4.70 5.97 -2.38
C SER A 80 -3.32 5.67 -1.80
N LEU A 81 -2.34 5.66 -2.67
CA LEU A 81 -0.95 5.53 -2.31
C LEU A 81 -0.16 6.71 -2.85
N SER A 82 0.73 7.29 -2.04
CA SER A 82 1.62 8.33 -2.51
C SER A 82 3.04 8.15 -2.00
N VAL A 83 4.01 8.60 -2.80
CA VAL A 83 5.40 8.66 -2.39
C VAL A 83 5.88 10.09 -2.36
N ILE A 84 6.36 10.49 -1.20
CA ILE A 84 6.92 11.80 -0.90
C ILE A 84 8.43 11.63 -0.83
N LYS A 85 9.10 12.02 -1.90
CA LYS A 85 10.56 11.81 -2.10
C LYS A 85 11.41 12.92 -1.45
N THR A 86 10.77 13.87 -0.79
CA THR A 86 11.40 15.05 -0.19
C THR A 86 10.56 15.46 1.01
N LEU A 87 11.18 15.55 2.18
CA LEU A 87 10.53 15.95 3.42
C LEU A 87 9.87 17.33 3.27
N THR A 88 8.64 17.45 3.75
CA THR A 88 7.92 18.72 3.89
C THR A 88 7.85 19.10 5.38
N PRO A 89 7.65 20.39 5.73
CA PRO A 89 7.71 20.86 7.12
C PRO A 89 6.70 20.22 8.08
N ASP A 90 5.63 19.65 7.55
CA ASP A 90 4.55 18.96 8.24
C ASP A 90 4.84 17.47 8.53
N MET A 91 6.00 16.95 8.09
CA MET A 91 6.37 15.55 8.23
C MET A 91 7.45 15.32 9.27
N ASP A 92 7.42 14.15 9.90
CA ASP A 92 8.51 13.67 10.76
C ASP A 92 9.78 13.43 9.95
N ALA A 93 10.92 13.88 10.47
CA ALA A 93 12.24 13.74 9.85
C ALA A 93 12.84 12.33 10.05
N ASN A 94 12.09 11.28 9.67
CA ASN A 94 12.45 9.87 9.92
C ASN A 94 12.82 9.07 8.66
N SER A 95 12.77 9.69 7.48
CA SER A 95 13.18 9.10 6.19
C SER A 95 14.24 9.92 5.47
N LEU A 96 15.22 9.24 4.87
CA LEU A 96 16.24 9.83 4.01
C LEU A 96 15.92 9.68 2.51
N GLY A 97 15.30 8.56 2.09
CA GLY A 97 14.92 8.35 0.69
C GLY A 97 13.53 8.87 0.34
N GLY A 98 12.57 8.64 1.23
CA GLY A 98 11.25 9.21 1.15
C GLY A 98 10.26 8.49 2.04
N THR A 99 9.03 8.97 2.03
CA THR A 99 7.90 8.40 2.77
C THR A 99 6.88 7.83 1.80
N VAL A 100 6.50 6.58 2.01
CA VAL A 100 5.35 5.95 1.37
C VAL A 100 4.14 6.18 2.26
N ASP A 101 3.17 6.95 1.78
CA ASP A 101 1.93 7.24 2.48
C ASP A 101 0.78 6.44 1.88
N VAL A 102 0.21 5.56 2.68
CA VAL A 102 -0.92 4.70 2.34
C VAL A 102 -2.17 5.26 3.01
N LYS A 103 -3.20 5.52 2.21
CA LYS A 103 -4.54 5.80 2.72
C LYS A 103 -5.40 4.57 2.51
N SER A 104 -5.94 4.02 3.58
CA SER A 104 -6.87 2.90 3.49
C SER A 104 -8.27 3.39 3.08
N LEU A 105 -9.11 2.46 2.64
CA LEU A 105 -10.55 2.72 2.49
C LEU A 105 -11.13 3.24 3.80
N SER A 106 -12.03 4.21 3.70
CA SER A 106 -12.71 4.82 4.84
C SER A 106 -14.18 5.05 4.53
N ALA A 107 -15.05 4.82 5.53
CA ALA A 107 -16.47 5.13 5.42
C ALA A 107 -16.75 6.62 5.19
N PHE A 108 -15.81 7.50 5.57
CA PHE A 108 -15.96 8.94 5.44
C PHE A 108 -15.68 9.46 4.02
N ASP A 109 -15.02 8.66 3.18
CA ASP A 109 -14.69 9.01 1.80
C ASP A 109 -15.88 8.79 0.84
N HIS A 110 -16.94 8.12 1.32
CA HIS A 110 -18.13 7.80 0.53
C HIS A 110 -19.40 8.40 1.16
N LYS A 111 -20.37 8.76 0.30
CA LYS A 111 -21.69 9.23 0.75
C LYS A 111 -22.66 8.06 0.81
N GLY A 112 -23.19 7.76 1.99
CA GLY A 112 -24.19 6.71 2.20
C GLY A 112 -23.58 5.31 2.25
N LEU A 113 -24.31 4.32 1.72
CA LEU A 113 -23.89 2.92 1.66
C LEU A 113 -22.81 2.74 0.58
N PHE A 114 -21.64 2.24 0.96
CA PHE A 114 -20.55 1.86 0.09
C PHE A 114 -20.27 0.36 0.21
N TYR A 115 -19.94 -0.27 -0.92
CA TYR A 115 -19.47 -1.64 -0.95
C TYR A 115 -18.52 -1.84 -2.12
N THR A 116 -17.53 -2.71 -1.94
CA THR A 116 -16.61 -3.16 -2.98
C THR A 116 -16.33 -4.65 -2.77
N GLY A 117 -16.02 -5.35 -3.84
CA GLY A 117 -15.69 -6.77 -3.82
C GLY A 117 -14.80 -7.13 -5.00
N SER A 118 -13.87 -8.04 -4.76
CA SER A 118 -12.99 -8.59 -5.79
C SER A 118 -12.74 -10.08 -5.55
N THR A 119 -12.43 -10.77 -6.62
CA THR A 119 -12.04 -12.17 -6.62
C THR A 119 -10.88 -12.35 -7.59
N GLU A 120 -9.91 -13.13 -7.17
CA GLU A 120 -8.69 -13.39 -7.92
C GLU A 120 -8.33 -14.88 -7.83
N ALA A 121 -7.67 -15.41 -8.86
CA ALA A 121 -7.17 -16.78 -8.87
C ALA A 121 -5.84 -16.80 -9.63
N SER A 122 -4.77 -17.16 -8.92
CA SER A 122 -3.43 -17.28 -9.48
C SER A 122 -3.03 -18.75 -9.63
N TYR A 123 -2.30 -19.08 -10.69
CA TYR A 123 -1.75 -20.43 -10.92
C TYR A 123 -0.24 -20.37 -11.03
N ASP A 124 0.44 -21.03 -10.09
CA ASP A 124 1.90 -21.10 -10.07
C ASP A 124 2.39 -22.34 -10.82
N LYS A 125 3.14 -22.12 -11.91
CA LYS A 125 3.72 -23.19 -12.74
C LYS A 125 4.83 -23.97 -12.05
N ASN A 126 5.51 -23.39 -11.07
CA ASN A 126 6.60 -24.05 -10.35
C ASN A 126 6.04 -25.02 -9.31
N THR A 127 5.04 -24.58 -8.55
CA THR A 127 4.43 -25.39 -7.48
C THR A 127 3.20 -26.18 -7.92
N HIS A 128 2.68 -25.92 -9.13
CA HIS A 128 1.44 -26.52 -9.67
C HIS A 128 0.21 -26.27 -8.78
N GLN A 129 0.19 -25.16 -8.04
CA GLN A 129 -0.89 -24.80 -7.12
C GLN A 129 -1.73 -23.65 -7.66
N THR A 130 -3.02 -23.70 -7.36
CA THR A 130 -3.97 -22.61 -7.62
C THR A 130 -4.28 -21.91 -6.30
N SER A 131 -4.09 -20.60 -6.26
CA SER A 131 -4.33 -19.75 -5.09
C SER A 131 -5.51 -18.81 -5.36
N PRO A 132 -6.74 -19.15 -4.89
CA PRO A 132 -7.88 -18.26 -4.98
C PRO A 132 -7.88 -17.24 -3.85
N LYS A 133 -8.33 -16.01 -4.16
CA LYS A 133 -8.45 -14.88 -3.23
C LYS A 133 -9.82 -14.23 -3.40
N PHE A 134 -10.41 -13.82 -2.28
CA PHE A 134 -11.66 -13.08 -2.24
C PHE A 134 -11.51 -11.93 -1.25
N SER A 135 -11.94 -10.74 -1.64
CA SER A 135 -11.89 -9.55 -0.79
C SER A 135 -13.13 -8.70 -1.00
N GLY A 136 -13.46 -7.91 0.01
CA GLY A 136 -14.53 -6.94 -0.08
C GLY A 136 -14.58 -6.05 1.15
N ALA A 137 -15.20 -4.88 0.99
CA ALA A 137 -15.46 -3.97 2.07
C ALA A 137 -16.89 -3.43 1.94
N ALA A 138 -17.53 -3.15 3.06
CA ALA A 138 -18.83 -2.50 3.11
C ALA A 138 -18.83 -1.46 4.23
N SER A 139 -19.41 -0.29 3.98
CA SER A 139 -19.51 0.78 4.96
C SER A 139 -20.79 1.59 4.76
N ASN A 140 -21.25 2.24 5.84
CA ASN A 140 -22.36 3.17 5.77
C ASN A 140 -22.08 4.33 6.73
N ARG A 141 -22.33 5.56 6.27
CA ARG A 141 -22.15 6.76 7.09
C ARG A 141 -23.49 7.23 7.65
N PHE A 142 -23.68 7.05 8.96
CA PHE A 142 -24.85 7.54 9.67
C PHE A 142 -24.64 9.00 10.08
N SER A 143 -25.55 9.88 9.70
CA SER A 143 -25.63 11.23 10.29
C SER A 143 -26.53 11.14 11.51
N LEU A 144 -25.99 11.48 12.69
CA LEU A 144 -26.84 12.07 13.72
C LEU A 144 -27.17 13.47 13.18
N GLY A 145 -28.44 13.86 13.12
CA GLY A 145 -28.83 15.19 12.63
C GLY A 145 -28.13 16.32 13.41
N ASP A 146 -28.16 17.53 12.84
CA ASP A 146 -27.58 18.75 13.44
C ASP A 146 -27.98 18.96 14.92
#